data_AF-A4F796-F1
#
_entry.id   AF-A4F796-F1
#
_cell.length_a   1.000
_cell.length_b   1.000
_cell.length_c   1.000
_cell.angle_alpha   90.00
_cell.angle_beta   90.00
_cell.angle_gamma   90.00
#
_symmetry.space_group_name_H-M   'P 1'
#
loop_
_entity.id
_entity.type
_entity.pdbx_description
1 polymer ?
#
loop_
_entity_poly.entity_id
_entity_poly.type
_entity_poly.pdbx_seq_one_letter_code
_entity_poly.pdbx_strand_id
1 'polypeptide(L)'
;MITDLELERVAAVIERVLRRRDGTATWEQVERLRLQSDLLDRLAAAQRHWGGSIGGRAEMVRDAAERLADELNRAPGATTEHECPCCAERAAAAGRRPGGDDVRAAKTSPPA
;
A
#
# COMPACT_ATOMS: atom_id res chain seq x y z
N MET A 1 -38.65 2.29 -15.98
CA MET A 1 -37.78 1.19 -16.44
C MET A 1 -36.46 1.83 -16.78
N ILE A 2 -35.37 1.48 -16.10
CA ILE A 2 -34.05 2.09 -16.38
C ILE A 2 -33.57 1.58 -17.74
N THR A 3 -33.13 2.49 -18.59
CA THR A 3 -32.60 2.23 -19.92
C THR A 3 -31.11 1.92 -19.86
N ASP A 4 -30.58 1.18 -20.84
CA ASP A 4 -29.14 0.92 -20.92
C ASP A 4 -28.32 2.21 -20.99
N LEU A 5 -28.85 3.27 -21.62
CA LEU A 5 -28.22 4.58 -21.66
C LEU A 5 -28.11 5.23 -20.27
N GLU A 6 -29.11 5.03 -19.41
CA GLU A 6 -29.05 5.52 -18.02
C GLU A 6 -28.02 4.73 -17.21
N LEU A 7 -27.93 3.41 -17.40
CA LEU A 7 -26.90 2.58 -16.76
C LEU A 7 -25.49 3.01 -17.19
N GLU A 8 -25.29 3.29 -18.48
CA GLU A 8 -24.03 3.80 -19.01
C GLU A 8 -23.66 5.17 -18.42
N ARG A 9 -24.64 6.07 -18.24
CA ARG A 9 -24.42 7.37 -17.56
C ARG A 9 -24.02 7.18 -16.11
N VAL A 10 -24.69 6.29 -15.38
CA VAL A 10 -24.35 5.99 -13.98
C VAL A 10 -22.93 5.41 -13.89
N ALA A 11 -22.58 4.46 -14.76
CA ALA A 11 -21.23 3.90 -14.83
C ALA A 11 -20.18 5.01 -15.04
N ALA A 12 -20.41 5.92 -16.00
CA ALA A 12 -19.50 7.05 -16.24
C ALA A 12 -19.37 8.00 -15.03
N VAL A 13 -20.45 8.19 -14.26
CA VAL A 13 -20.40 8.98 -13.01
C VAL A 13 -19.58 8.26 -11.94
N ILE A 14 -19.77 6.95 -11.75
CA ILE A 14 -18.99 6.15 -10.81
C ILE A 14 -17.50 6.24 -11.14
N GLU A 15 -17.14 5.98 -12.40
CA GLU A 15 -15.76 6.07 -12.88
C GLU A 15 -15.18 7.46 -12.66
N ARG A 16 -15.98 8.52 -12.85
CA ARG A 16 -15.52 9.89 -12.61
C ARG A 16 -15.28 10.19 -11.13
N VAL A 17 -16.17 9.74 -10.25
CA VAL A 17 -16.08 10.00 -8.80
C VAL A 17 -14.94 9.20 -8.17
N LEU A 18 -14.75 7.95 -8.60
CA LEU A 18 -13.74 7.05 -8.04
C LEU A 18 -12.37 7.20 -8.70
N ARG A 19 -12.27 7.91 -9.83
CA ARG A 19 -10.98 8.28 -10.44
C ARG A 19 -10.17 9.15 -9.47
N ARG A 20 -9.06 8.61 -8.97
CA ARG A 20 -8.11 9.38 -8.16
C ARG A 20 -7.37 10.40 -9.03
N ARG A 21 -7.21 11.60 -8.49
CA ARG A 21 -6.17 12.56 -8.86
C ARG A 21 -5.02 12.37 -7.86
N ASP A 22 -3.84 12.07 -8.37
CA ASP A 22 -2.53 12.26 -7.71
C ASP A 22 -1.95 11.10 -6.86
N GLY A 23 -0.62 11.17 -6.67
CA GLY A 23 0.32 10.24 -7.31
C GLY A 23 1.29 9.48 -6.40
N THR A 24 0.78 8.61 -5.54
CA THR A 24 1.54 7.49 -4.97
C THR A 24 0.66 6.25 -4.89
N ALA A 25 1.23 5.08 -5.20
CA ALA A 25 0.58 3.78 -5.06
C ALA A 25 0.26 3.50 -3.59
N THR A 26 -1.01 3.23 -3.23
CA THR A 26 -1.43 2.92 -1.85
C THR A 26 -2.46 1.79 -1.81
N TRP A 27 -2.54 1.05 -0.69
CA TRP A 27 -3.59 0.05 -0.49
C TRP A 27 -5.01 0.63 -0.56
N GLU A 28 -5.18 1.90 -0.16
CA GLU A 28 -6.45 2.62 -0.31
C GLU A 28 -6.88 2.74 -1.79
N GLN A 29 -5.94 2.89 -2.73
CA GLN A 29 -6.26 2.87 -4.16
C GLN A 29 -6.71 1.48 -4.62
N VAL A 30 -6.08 0.41 -4.13
CA VAL A 30 -6.49 -0.96 -4.44
C VAL A 30 -7.94 -1.19 -4.01
N GLU A 31 -8.28 -0.83 -2.77
CA GLU A 31 -9.66 -0.99 -2.26
C GLU A 31 -10.66 -0.12 -3.02
N ARG A 32 -10.26 1.08 -3.45
CA ARG A 32 -11.11 1.92 -4.29
C ARG A 32 -11.37 1.32 -5.66
N LEU A 33 -10.35 0.74 -6.31
CA LEU A 33 -10.50 0.06 -7.59
C LEU A 33 -11.37 -1.19 -7.45
N ARG A 34 -11.20 -1.97 -6.38
CA ARG A 34 -12.07 -3.12 -6.06
C ARG A 34 -13.53 -2.71 -5.86
N LEU A 35 -13.78 -1.62 -5.15
CA LEU A 35 -15.13 -1.07 -5.01
C LEU A 35 -15.69 -0.62 -6.35
N GLN A 36 -14.88 0.06 -7.18
CA GLN A 36 -15.30 0.52 -8.49
C GLN A 36 -15.68 -0.65 -9.40
N SER A 37 -14.90 -1.73 -9.45
CA SER A 37 -15.22 -2.91 -10.26
C SER A 37 -16.51 -3.60 -9.79
N ASP A 38 -16.69 -3.81 -8.49
CA ASP A 38 -17.91 -4.41 -7.93
C ASP A 38 -19.17 -3.58 -8.27
N LEU A 39 -19.09 -2.25 -8.19
CA LEU A 39 -20.22 -1.39 -8.56
C LEU A 39 -20.54 -1.47 -10.07
N LEU A 40 -19.52 -1.53 -10.92
CA LEU A 40 -19.70 -1.70 -12.36
C LEU A 40 -20.28 -3.08 -12.70
N ASP A 41 -19.84 -4.14 -12.03
CA ASP A 41 -20.39 -5.50 -12.22
C ASP A 41 -21.87 -5.56 -11.84
N ARG A 42 -22.26 -4.91 -10.74
CA ARG A 42 -23.68 -4.82 -10.34
C ARG A 42 -24.52 -4.05 -11.36
N LEU A 43 -23.96 -3.01 -11.99
CA LEU A 43 -24.63 -2.29 -13.08
C LEU A 43 -24.71 -3.14 -14.35
N ALA A 44 -23.65 -3.87 -14.69
CA ALA A 44 -23.63 -4.79 -15.83
C ALA A 44 -24.67 -5.90 -15.66
N ALA A 45 -24.82 -6.45 -14.44
CA ALA A 45 -25.85 -7.45 -14.12
C ALA A 45 -27.28 -6.90 -14.25
N ALA A 46 -27.46 -5.58 -14.13
CA ALA A 46 -28.74 -4.92 -14.37
C ALA A 46 -29.03 -4.68 -15.87
N GLN A 47 -28.03 -4.78 -16.74
CA GLN A 47 -28.24 -4.73 -18.19
C GLN A 47 -28.89 -6.03 -18.67
N ARG A 48 -29.85 -5.92 -19.58
CA ARG A 48 -30.59 -7.09 -20.12
C ARG A 48 -29.74 -7.95 -21.07
N HIS A 49 -28.58 -7.45 -21.48
CA HIS A 49 -27.70 -8.06 -22.47
C HIS A 49 -26.41 -8.54 -21.81
N TRP A 50 -26.18 -9.85 -21.84
CA TRP A 50 -24.92 -10.47 -21.43
C TRP A 50 -23.82 -10.03 -22.40
N GLY A 51 -22.81 -9.29 -21.93
CA GLY A 51 -21.71 -8.78 -22.74
C GLY A 51 -21.73 -7.27 -23.02
N GLY A 52 -22.48 -6.48 -22.24
CA GLY A 52 -22.49 -5.03 -22.35
C GLY A 52 -21.16 -4.34 -21.98
N SER A 53 -20.97 -3.12 -22.47
CA SER A 53 -19.72 -2.36 -22.31
C SER A 53 -19.32 -2.12 -20.85
N ILE A 54 -20.28 -2.16 -19.92
CA ILE A 54 -20.05 -2.00 -18.48
C ILE A 54 -19.23 -3.17 -17.91
N GLY A 55 -19.53 -4.41 -18.33
CA GLY A 55 -18.83 -5.60 -17.83
C GLY A 55 -17.34 -5.58 -18.18
N GLY A 56 -17.00 -5.29 -19.44
CA GLY A 56 -15.60 -5.16 -19.86
C GLY A 56 -14.86 -4.02 -19.12
N ARG A 57 -15.56 -2.96 -18.71
CA ARG A 57 -14.96 -1.91 -17.87
C ARG A 57 -14.74 -2.37 -16.44
N ALA A 58 -15.66 -3.15 -15.86
CA ALA A 58 -15.49 -3.76 -14.55
C ALA A 58 -14.25 -4.67 -14.51
N GLU A 59 -14.06 -5.50 -15.54
CA GLU A 59 -12.87 -6.36 -15.72
C GLU A 59 -11.58 -5.53 -15.76
N MET A 60 -11.51 -4.51 -16.61
CA MET A 60 -10.32 -3.65 -16.70
C MET A 60 -9.97 -2.97 -15.37
N VAL A 61 -10.97 -2.55 -14.59
CA VAL A 61 -10.77 -1.92 -13.28
C VAL A 61 -10.28 -2.94 -12.25
N ARG A 62 -10.79 -4.18 -12.31
CA ARG A 62 -10.33 -5.29 -11.46
C ARG A 62 -8.87 -5.63 -11.75
N ASP A 63 -8.49 -5.76 -13.02
CA ASP A 63 -7.11 -6.01 -13.45
C ASP A 63 -6.16 -4.88 -13.02
N ALA A 64 -6.63 -3.64 -13.00
CA ALA A 64 -5.87 -2.51 -12.47
C ALA A 64 -5.67 -2.63 -10.95
N ALA A 65 -6.69 -3.08 -10.21
CA ALA A 65 -6.58 -3.30 -8.76
C ALA A 65 -5.58 -4.41 -8.43
N GLU A 66 -5.62 -5.53 -9.19
CA GLU A 66 -4.71 -6.66 -9.01
C GLU A 66 -3.27 -6.27 -9.31
N ARG A 67 -3.00 -5.58 -10.43
CA ARG A 67 -1.66 -5.08 -10.75
C ARG A 67 -1.11 -4.15 -9.69
N LEU A 68 -1.93 -3.24 -9.18
CA LEU A 68 -1.51 -2.30 -8.13
C LEU A 68 -1.23 -3.02 -6.80
N ALA A 69 -2.05 -4.01 -6.43
CA ALA A 69 -1.82 -4.84 -5.25
C ALA A 69 -0.51 -5.63 -5.38
N ASP A 70 -0.24 -6.19 -6.55
CA ASP A 70 1.00 -6.88 -6.88
C ASP A 70 2.22 -5.95 -6.77
N GLU A 71 2.12 -4.72 -7.28
CA GLU A 71 3.16 -3.71 -7.15
C GLU A 71 3.46 -3.37 -5.69
N LEU A 72 2.42 -3.18 -4.88
CA LEU A 72 2.57 -2.91 -3.44
C LEU A 72 3.15 -4.10 -2.67
N ASN A 73 2.79 -5.33 -3.04
CA ASN A 73 3.35 -6.55 -2.43
C ASN A 73 4.82 -6.77 -2.82
N ARG A 74 5.23 -6.35 -4.02
CA ARG A 74 6.63 -6.42 -4.48
C ARG A 74 7.50 -5.27 -3.98
N ALA A 75 6.91 -4.19 -3.47
CA ALA A 75 7.65 -3.08 -2.90
C ALA A 75 8.36 -3.53 -1.59
N PRO A 76 9.71 -3.50 -1.53
CA PRO A 76 10.45 -3.86 -0.32
C PRO A 76 10.26 -2.76 0.74
N GLY A 77 9.26 -2.92 1.61
CA GLY A 77 8.97 -1.89 2.62
C GLY A 77 7.73 -2.10 3.49
N ALA A 78 6.96 -3.18 3.32
CA ALA A 78 5.87 -3.53 4.24
C ALA A 78 6.32 -4.34 5.47
N THR A 79 7.63 -4.40 5.75
CA THR A 79 8.13 -4.60 7.11
C THR A 79 8.33 -3.24 7.75
N THR A 80 7.23 -2.53 8.01
CA THR A 80 7.25 -1.58 9.12
C THR A 80 7.28 -2.43 10.38
N GLU A 81 8.51 -2.67 10.84
CA GLU A 81 8.80 -2.80 12.26
C GLU A 81 7.95 -1.75 12.98
N HIS A 82 6.77 -2.16 13.43
CA HIS A 82 6.06 -1.41 14.44
C HIS A 82 7.03 -1.33 15.59
N GLU A 83 7.41 -0.10 15.91
CA GLU A 83 8.10 0.36 17.09
C GLU A 83 7.71 -0.51 18.29
N CYS A 84 8.44 -1.62 18.50
CA CYS A 84 8.46 -2.29 19.79
C CYS A 84 9.56 -1.58 20.57
N PRO A 85 9.23 -0.84 21.65
CA PRO A 85 10.23 -0.29 22.54
C PRO A 85 11.20 -1.39 23.03
N CYS A 86 10.73 -2.65 23.10
CA CYS A 86 11.50 -3.82 23.48
C CYS A 86 12.71 -4.14 22.57
N CYS A 87 12.65 -3.79 21.28
CA CYS A 87 13.72 -4.09 20.32
C CYS A 87 14.81 -3.00 20.33
N ALA A 88 14.44 -1.74 20.57
CA ALA A 88 15.38 -0.62 20.67
C ALA A 88 16.32 -0.75 21.88
N GLU A 89 15.80 -1.20 23.03
CA GLU A 89 16.62 -1.44 24.23
C GLU A 89 17.64 -2.57 24.03
N ARG A 90 17.30 -3.58 23.23
CA ARG A 90 18.18 -4.74 22.97
C ARG A 90 19.35 -4.38 22.04
N ALA A 91 19.16 -3.45 21.11
CA ALA A 91 20.22 -2.88 20.29
C ALA A 91 21.16 -1.96 21.11
N ALA A 92 20.61 -1.17 22.05
CA ALA A 92 21.39 -0.32 22.94
C ALA A 92 22.20 -1.13 23.99
N ALA A 93 21.70 -2.29 24.41
CA ALA A 93 22.40 -3.21 25.30
C ALA A 93 23.56 -3.95 24.59
N ALA A 94 23.43 -4.28 23.29
CA ALA A 94 24.49 -4.92 22.52
C ALA A 94 25.70 -3.99 22.25
N GLY A 95 25.50 -2.66 22.31
CA GLY A 95 26.56 -1.66 22.19
C GLY A 95 27.34 -1.36 23.48
N ARG A 96 26.92 -1.91 24.63
CA ARG A 96 27.65 -1.80 25.90
C ARG A 96 28.26 -3.15 26.25
N ARG A 97 29.52 -3.36 25.86
CA ARG A 97 30.38 -4.32 26.57
C ARG A 97 30.85 -3.67 27.88
N PRO A 98 30.57 -4.24 29.06
CA PRO A 98 31.23 -3.87 30.30
C PRO A 98 32.43 -4.78 30.56
N GLY A 99 33.53 -4.19 31.05
CA GLY A 99 34.77 -4.85 31.49
C GLY A 99 35.88 -4.74 30.43
N GLY A 100 36.97 -4.00 30.61
CA GLY A 100 37.68 -3.63 31.84
C GLY A 100 39.00 -4.40 31.83
N ASP A 101 40.12 -3.67 31.73
CA ASP A 101 41.35 -4.02 32.46
C ASP A 101 42.34 -2.85 32.41
N ASP A 102 42.64 -2.39 33.62
CA ASP A 102 43.72 -1.49 33.99
C ASP A 102 45.09 -2.04 33.59
N VAL A 103 45.94 -1.22 32.97
CA VAL A 103 47.37 -1.22 33.30
C VAL A 103 47.84 0.20 33.54
N ARG A 104 47.89 0.50 34.82
CA ARG A 104 48.63 1.57 35.50
C ARG A 104 50.08 1.64 35.02
N ALA A 105 50.49 2.77 34.46
CA ALA A 105 51.89 3.20 34.45
C ALA A 105 51.98 4.73 34.55
N ALA A 106 51.87 5.24 35.77
CA ALA A 106 52.36 6.57 36.12
C ALA A 106 53.84 6.45 36.49
N LYS A 107 54.74 7.05 35.69
CA LYS A 107 56.02 7.61 36.15
C LYS A 107 56.43 8.81 35.27
N THR A 108 56.14 10.00 35.79
CA THR A 108 57.01 11.21 35.85
C THR A 108 57.89 11.58 34.64
N SER A 109 57.57 12.71 34.00
CA SER A 109 58.50 13.62 33.30
C SER A 109 59.51 14.29 34.27
N PRO A 110 60.46 15.16 33.83
CA PRO A 110 61.47 15.17 32.74
C PRO A 110 62.87 15.54 33.36
N PRO A 111 63.81 16.37 32.82
CA PRO A 111 64.25 16.71 31.45
C PRO A 111 65.80 16.58 31.21
N ALA A 112 66.26 16.77 29.97
CA ALA A 112 67.47 17.53 29.60
C ALA A 112 67.45 17.87 28.11
#